data_AF-A0A3S0BVN2-F1
#
_entry.id   AF-A0A3S0BVN2-F1
#
_cell.length_a   1.000
_cell.length_b   1.000
_cell.length_c   1.000
_cell.angle_alpha   90.00
_cell.angle_beta   90.00
_cell.angle_gamma   90.00
#
_symmetry.space_group_name_H-M   'P 1'
#
loop_
_entity.id
_entity.type
_entity.pdbx_description
1 polymer ?
#
loop_
_entity_poly.entity_id
_entity_poly.type
_entity_poly.pdbx_seq_one_letter_code
_entity_poly.pdbx_strand_id
1 'polypeptide(L)'
;MKKKPFMMLKMGMISCALFAGVVGAVLPAAAAAEAADGSAPTVTASPIVKAEPISAGIQAPGQAAVKEVKLTTSNVNLNADIKVPQFTGLADAQYQEKLNDIILTKAKQDLASMEKEANEGAQAAQDHGYTYRPYILYINYELKSDGSGQPAGVVSLVVNTYISYGNTGMPRVDAYNFLNSPTVRLVKLDDLLGADYKAKVDTKVKAEIAEHPENFFPDEYKGIGDNRTFYVAGNEAVVVFSKYEIAPGVAGTPEFKFALPADLKIEPKPAGQSSEKKLTVQLGAADLASNESGVQLIPLRKVAEGLGYTVKWNQDTYAAELSKGAEWTSVRVGKDSYSYARMAPIELGVAPVIKNDTLYVPQKFASDILKAAVKTDGANVTIEQ
;
A
#
# COMPACT_ATOMS: atom_id res chain seq x y z
N MET A 1 32.36 22.73 -34.27
CA MET A 1 30.99 23.15 -33.86
C MET A 1 30.87 23.03 -32.34
N LYS A 2 30.30 24.02 -31.64
CA LYS A 2 30.32 24.06 -30.17
C LYS A 2 29.17 23.22 -29.57
N LYS A 3 29.48 22.30 -28.66
CA LYS A 3 28.47 21.59 -27.85
C LYS A 3 27.83 22.59 -26.86
N LYS A 4 26.49 22.61 -26.76
CA LYS A 4 25.77 23.30 -25.67
C LYS A 4 25.63 22.33 -24.48
N PRO A 5 25.78 22.78 -23.22
CA PRO A 5 25.49 21.94 -22.07
C PRO A 5 23.97 21.78 -21.89
N PHE A 6 23.54 20.57 -21.53
CA PHE A 6 22.15 20.28 -21.15
C PHE A 6 21.93 20.78 -19.72
N MET A 7 20.97 21.69 -19.53
CA MET A 7 20.74 22.36 -18.25
C MET A 7 19.68 21.61 -17.44
N MET A 8 20.10 21.07 -16.30
CA MET A 8 19.30 20.20 -15.44
C MET A 8 18.21 21.02 -14.72
N LEU A 9 16.93 20.81 -15.06
CA LEU A 9 15.82 21.54 -14.45
C LEU A 9 15.43 20.90 -13.10
N LYS A 10 15.82 21.55 -12.01
CA LYS A 10 15.31 21.25 -10.67
C LYS A 10 13.94 21.92 -10.49
N MET A 11 12.85 21.15 -10.45
CA MET A 11 11.57 21.65 -9.94
C MET A 11 11.45 21.33 -8.46
N GLY A 12 11.39 22.37 -7.64
CA GLY A 12 11.05 22.27 -6.22
C GLY A 12 9.53 22.25 -6.03
N MET A 13 9.05 21.45 -5.09
CA MET A 13 7.66 21.51 -4.63
C MET A 13 7.40 22.87 -3.95
N ILE A 14 6.32 23.54 -4.33
CA ILE A 14 5.80 24.72 -3.62
C ILE A 14 4.45 24.37 -3.01
N SER A 15 4.29 24.72 -1.74
CA SER A 15 3.13 24.42 -0.90
C SER A 15 2.50 25.72 -0.40
N CYS A 16 1.22 25.93 -0.68
CA CYS A 16 0.34 26.90 0.01
C CYS A 16 -1.04 26.21 0.18
N ALA A 17 -1.64 26.05 1.37
CA ALA A 17 -1.93 26.97 2.47
C ALA A 17 -3.28 27.73 2.31
N LEU A 18 -4.34 27.06 2.81
CA LEU A 18 -5.57 27.55 3.45
C LEU A 18 -6.11 28.98 3.16
N PHE A 19 -7.42 29.05 2.87
CA PHE A 19 -8.33 30.01 3.53
C PHE A 19 -9.74 29.41 3.72
N ALA A 20 -10.48 29.92 4.71
CA ALA A 20 -11.79 29.42 5.13
C ALA A 20 -12.94 30.36 4.73
N GLY A 21 -14.17 29.83 4.63
CA GLY A 21 -15.40 30.57 4.36
C GLY A 21 -16.63 29.80 4.85
N VAL A 22 -17.67 30.49 5.31
CA VAL A 22 -18.66 29.96 6.28
C VAL A 22 -20.12 30.27 5.88
N VAL A 23 -21.01 29.28 6.08
CA VAL A 23 -22.50 29.35 6.21
C VAL A 23 -23.37 29.68 4.98
N GLY A 24 -24.52 28.98 4.89
CA GLY A 24 -25.72 29.45 4.20
C GLY A 24 -26.74 28.37 3.82
N ALA A 25 -27.62 27.97 4.74
CA ALA A 25 -28.71 27.02 4.45
C ALA A 25 -30.07 27.73 4.35
N VAL A 26 -30.81 27.53 3.24
CA VAL A 26 -32.24 27.84 3.12
C VAL A 26 -32.95 26.83 2.22
N LEU A 27 -33.96 26.14 2.76
CA LEU A 27 -35.06 25.54 2.01
C LEU A 27 -36.23 26.54 1.98
N PRO A 28 -37.09 26.47 0.96
CA PRO A 28 -38.49 26.25 1.29
C PRO A 28 -39.20 25.24 0.39
N ALA A 29 -40.24 24.62 0.95
CA ALA A 29 -41.21 23.78 0.25
C ALA A 29 -42.62 24.36 0.44
N ALA A 30 -43.46 24.30 -0.62
CA ALA A 30 -44.94 24.39 -0.61
C ALA A 30 -45.43 24.54 -2.07
N ALA A 31 -46.63 24.12 -2.49
CA ALA A 31 -47.60 23.14 -1.95
C ALA A 31 -48.74 22.92 -2.99
N ALA A 32 -49.46 21.79 -2.87
CA ALA A 32 -50.91 21.60 -3.20
C ALA A 32 -51.42 21.81 -4.66
N ALA A 33 -52.50 21.15 -5.12
CA ALA A 33 -53.20 19.92 -4.72
C ALA A 33 -54.26 19.54 -5.80
N GLU A 34 -54.67 18.26 -5.86
CA GLU A 34 -55.99 17.72 -6.29
C GLU A 34 -56.59 18.09 -7.68
N ALA A 35 -57.38 17.30 -8.42
CA ALA A 35 -57.73 15.87 -8.46
C ALA A 35 -58.32 15.62 -9.90
N ALA A 36 -58.97 14.52 -10.33
CA ALA A 36 -59.49 13.31 -9.72
C ALA A 36 -59.69 12.19 -10.79
N ASP A 37 -60.42 11.14 -10.41
CA ASP A 37 -61.11 10.10 -11.22
C ASP A 37 -60.29 8.91 -11.76
N GLY A 38 -60.94 7.74 -11.77
CA GLY A 38 -60.29 6.44 -11.82
C GLY A 38 -60.74 5.54 -12.96
N SER A 39 -59.83 4.69 -13.40
CA SER A 39 -60.12 3.45 -14.14
C SER A 39 -58.89 2.56 -14.06
N ALA A 40 -59.04 1.35 -13.52
CA ALA A 40 -57.97 0.37 -13.50
C ALA A 40 -57.93 -0.41 -14.81
N PRO A 41 -56.75 -0.54 -15.43
CA PRO A 41 -56.42 -1.78 -16.13
C PRO A 41 -55.09 -2.37 -15.65
N THR A 42 -55.16 -3.65 -15.30
CA THR A 42 -54.14 -4.70 -15.40
C THR A 42 -52.71 -4.26 -15.76
N VAL A 43 -51.81 -4.23 -14.77
CA VAL A 43 -50.36 -4.22 -15.02
C VAL A 43 -49.89 -5.66 -15.20
N THR A 44 -49.41 -5.98 -16.40
CA THR A 44 -48.73 -7.24 -16.70
C THR A 44 -47.42 -7.36 -15.91
N ALA A 45 -47.23 -8.48 -15.21
CA ALA A 45 -45.97 -8.75 -14.52
C ALA A 45 -44.84 -8.93 -15.55
N SER A 46 -43.78 -8.13 -15.44
CA SER A 46 -42.53 -8.33 -16.17
C SER A 46 -41.97 -9.73 -15.90
N PRO A 47 -41.35 -10.39 -16.90
CA PRO A 47 -40.88 -11.76 -16.74
C PRO A 47 -39.80 -11.86 -15.66
N ILE A 48 -39.95 -12.85 -14.79
CA ILE A 48 -38.96 -13.22 -13.77
C ILE A 48 -37.63 -13.52 -14.48
N VAL A 49 -36.59 -12.78 -14.11
CA VAL A 49 -35.23 -13.06 -14.58
C VAL A 49 -34.84 -14.45 -14.09
N LYS A 50 -34.72 -15.39 -15.02
CA LYS A 50 -34.25 -16.74 -14.76
C LYS A 50 -32.78 -16.66 -14.34
N ALA A 51 -32.52 -16.72 -13.04
CA ALA A 51 -31.17 -16.81 -12.52
C ALA A 51 -30.51 -18.08 -13.08
N GLU A 52 -29.48 -17.92 -13.90
CA GLU A 52 -28.62 -19.05 -14.25
C GLU A 52 -27.85 -19.47 -12.99
N PRO A 53 -27.80 -20.77 -12.65
CA PRO A 53 -26.96 -21.24 -11.58
C PRO A 53 -25.51 -21.03 -12.01
N ILE A 54 -24.85 -20.04 -11.42
CA ILE A 54 -23.41 -19.86 -11.53
C ILE A 54 -22.80 -21.18 -11.08
N SER A 55 -22.16 -21.90 -12.00
CA SER A 55 -21.43 -23.12 -11.67
C SER A 55 -20.20 -22.72 -10.87
N ALA A 56 -20.38 -22.56 -9.56
CA ALA A 56 -19.30 -22.46 -8.60
C ALA A 56 -18.59 -23.81 -8.62
N GLY A 57 -17.57 -23.92 -9.48
CA GLY A 57 -16.69 -25.06 -9.52
C GLY A 57 -16.18 -25.33 -8.11
N ILE A 58 -16.34 -26.57 -7.65
CA ILE A 58 -15.92 -26.99 -6.32
C ILE A 58 -14.40 -26.81 -6.25
N GLN A 59 -13.94 -25.74 -5.61
CA GLN A 59 -12.52 -25.43 -5.51
C GLN A 59 -11.82 -26.48 -4.67
N ALA A 60 -10.64 -26.92 -5.12
CA ALA A 60 -9.88 -27.93 -4.41
C ALA A 60 -9.38 -27.37 -3.06
N PRO A 61 -9.38 -28.15 -1.97
CA PRO A 61 -8.89 -27.68 -0.68
C PRO A 61 -7.47 -27.13 -0.78
N GLY A 62 -7.28 -25.86 -0.38
CA GLY A 62 -5.97 -25.18 -0.38
C GLY A 62 -5.74 -24.19 -1.53
N GLN A 63 -6.58 -24.17 -2.58
CA GLN A 63 -6.50 -23.15 -3.63
C GLN A 63 -7.01 -21.79 -3.14
N ALA A 64 -6.25 -20.72 -3.39
CA ALA A 64 -6.67 -19.36 -3.10
C ALA A 64 -7.58 -18.81 -4.21
N ALA A 65 -8.70 -18.21 -3.81
CA ALA A 65 -9.63 -17.54 -4.73
C ALA A 65 -9.61 -16.03 -4.51
N VAL A 66 -9.87 -15.26 -5.56
CA VAL A 66 -10.04 -13.79 -5.48
C VAL A 66 -11.36 -13.36 -6.11
N LYS A 67 -12.04 -12.42 -5.47
CA LYS A 67 -13.19 -11.68 -6.01
C LYS A 67 -12.79 -10.24 -6.28
N GLU A 68 -13.42 -9.63 -7.28
CA GLU A 68 -13.20 -8.23 -7.63
C GLU A 68 -14.13 -7.32 -6.83
N VAL A 69 -13.58 -6.25 -6.24
CA VAL A 69 -14.31 -5.07 -5.77
C VAL A 69 -13.96 -3.91 -6.70
N LYS A 70 -14.98 -3.31 -7.33
CA LYS A 70 -14.81 -2.12 -8.15
C LYS A 70 -14.91 -0.86 -7.30
N LEU A 71 -13.97 0.08 -7.49
CA LEU A 71 -14.12 1.45 -7.00
C LEU A 71 -14.48 2.37 -8.17
N THR A 72 -15.33 3.35 -7.92
CA THR A 72 -15.86 4.28 -8.93
C THR A 72 -15.73 5.71 -8.44
N THR A 73 -15.52 6.64 -9.36
CA THR A 73 -15.52 8.09 -9.09
C THR A 73 -16.46 8.80 -10.05
N SER A 74 -16.99 9.94 -9.62
CA SER A 74 -17.72 10.91 -10.46
C SER A 74 -16.87 12.12 -10.86
N ASN A 75 -15.57 12.12 -10.52
CA ASN A 75 -14.67 13.23 -10.81
C ASN A 75 -14.37 13.33 -12.31
N VAL A 76 -14.94 14.33 -12.97
CA VAL A 76 -14.77 14.59 -14.42
C VAL A 76 -13.32 14.88 -14.83
N ASN A 77 -12.45 15.24 -13.88
CA ASN A 77 -11.03 15.51 -14.14
C ASN A 77 -10.17 14.23 -14.10
N LEU A 78 -10.73 13.08 -13.71
CA LEU A 78 -10.04 11.80 -13.54
C LEU A 78 -10.76 10.68 -14.30
N ASN A 79 -10.05 10.03 -15.22
CA ASN A 79 -10.50 8.79 -15.83
C ASN A 79 -9.99 7.60 -14.99
N ALA A 80 -10.91 6.80 -14.43
CA ALA A 80 -10.56 5.68 -13.56
C ALA A 80 -11.29 4.38 -13.88
N ASP A 81 -10.55 3.27 -13.79
CA ASP A 81 -11.03 1.89 -13.86
C ASP A 81 -10.27 1.10 -12.78
N ILE A 82 -10.92 0.86 -11.64
CA ILE A 82 -10.26 0.39 -10.42
C ILE A 82 -10.88 -0.93 -10.01
N LYS A 83 -10.12 -2.01 -10.21
CA LYS A 83 -10.46 -3.39 -9.94
C LYS A 83 -9.55 -3.90 -8.84
N VAL A 84 -10.11 -4.05 -7.64
CA VAL A 84 -9.38 -4.40 -6.42
C VAL A 84 -9.62 -5.88 -6.09
N PRO A 85 -8.57 -6.71 -5.98
CA PRO A 85 -8.76 -8.09 -5.56
C PRO A 85 -9.06 -8.18 -4.06
N GLN A 86 -9.92 -9.13 -3.70
CA GLN A 86 -10.21 -9.55 -2.33
C GLN A 86 -10.15 -11.07 -2.29
N PHE A 87 -9.24 -11.62 -1.48
CA PHE A 87 -9.13 -13.05 -1.27
C PHE A 87 -10.36 -13.61 -0.55
N THR A 88 -10.75 -14.84 -0.92
CA THR A 88 -11.80 -15.61 -0.26
C THR A 88 -11.38 -17.07 -0.11
N GLY A 89 -11.57 -17.66 1.06
CA GLY A 89 -11.28 -19.07 1.33
C GLY A 89 -9.82 -19.37 1.70
N LEU A 90 -9.03 -18.39 2.14
CA LEU A 90 -7.70 -18.66 2.71
C LEU A 90 -7.82 -19.45 4.03
N ALA A 91 -6.82 -20.27 4.32
CA ALA A 91 -6.77 -21.09 5.54
C ALA A 91 -6.59 -20.26 6.82
N ASP A 92 -5.95 -19.09 6.72
CA ASP A 92 -5.79 -18.10 7.79
C ASP A 92 -6.76 -16.94 7.54
N ALA A 93 -7.91 -16.96 8.23
CA ALA A 93 -8.98 -15.98 8.06
C ALA A 93 -8.58 -14.58 8.55
N GLN A 94 -7.76 -14.48 9.61
CA GLN A 94 -7.29 -13.19 10.13
C GLN A 94 -6.30 -12.54 9.17
N TYR A 95 -5.40 -13.32 8.58
CA TYR A 95 -4.53 -12.84 7.52
C TYR A 95 -5.33 -12.42 6.27
N GLN A 96 -6.35 -13.19 5.89
CA GLN A 96 -7.22 -12.83 4.76
C GLN A 96 -7.85 -11.45 4.95
N GLU A 97 -8.47 -11.19 6.11
CA GLU A 97 -9.07 -9.89 6.44
C GLU A 97 -8.02 -8.78 6.43
N LYS A 98 -6.85 -8.98 7.08
CA LYS A 98 -5.75 -8.01 7.10
C LYS A 98 -5.23 -7.69 5.68
N LEU A 99 -5.01 -8.70 4.85
CA LEU A 99 -4.50 -8.52 3.49
C LEU A 99 -5.53 -7.82 2.58
N ASN A 100 -6.79 -8.22 2.69
CA ASN A 100 -7.90 -7.61 1.96
C ASN A 100 -8.07 -6.13 2.30
N ASP A 101 -7.98 -5.76 3.58
CA ASP A 101 -8.02 -4.36 4.01
C ASP A 101 -6.81 -3.56 3.52
N ILE A 102 -5.59 -4.11 3.61
CA ILE A 102 -4.37 -3.46 3.10
C ILE A 102 -4.51 -3.13 1.60
N ILE A 103 -4.94 -4.09 0.79
CA ILE A 103 -5.09 -3.91 -0.67
C ILE A 103 -6.19 -2.88 -0.97
N LEU A 104 -7.36 -3.00 -0.32
CA LEU A 104 -8.50 -2.11 -0.55
C LEU A 104 -8.25 -0.69 -0.07
N THR A 105 -7.64 -0.52 1.10
CA THR A 105 -7.29 0.79 1.65
C THR A 105 -6.25 1.47 0.77
N LYS A 106 -5.22 0.76 0.30
CA LYS A 106 -4.24 1.33 -0.65
C LYS A 106 -4.90 1.83 -1.94
N ALA A 107 -5.77 1.03 -2.56
CA ALA A 107 -6.49 1.42 -3.78
C ALA A 107 -7.41 2.64 -3.56
N LYS A 108 -8.08 2.73 -2.41
CA LYS A 108 -8.88 3.92 -2.03
C LYS A 108 -8.02 5.17 -1.85
N GLN A 109 -6.78 5.03 -1.39
CA GLN A 109 -5.85 6.14 -1.21
C GLN A 109 -5.26 6.63 -2.52
N ASP A 110 -4.89 5.71 -3.42
CA ASP A 110 -4.51 6.07 -4.80
C ASP A 110 -5.65 6.86 -5.46
N LEU A 111 -6.91 6.42 -5.31
CA LEU A 111 -8.08 7.14 -5.81
C LEU A 111 -8.21 8.53 -5.20
N ALA A 112 -8.21 8.66 -3.87
CA ALA A 112 -8.37 9.94 -3.19
C ALA A 112 -7.24 10.94 -3.52
N SER A 113 -6.00 10.45 -3.67
CA SER A 113 -4.86 11.29 -4.10
C SER A 113 -5.07 11.77 -5.54
N MET A 114 -5.42 10.84 -6.45
CA MET A 114 -5.65 11.17 -7.86
C MET A 114 -6.86 12.08 -8.09
N GLU A 115 -7.95 11.95 -7.32
CA GLU A 115 -9.08 12.86 -7.38
C GLU A 115 -8.69 14.28 -6.97
N LYS A 116 -7.92 14.39 -5.89
CA LYS A 116 -7.40 15.67 -5.40
C LYS A 116 -6.45 16.30 -6.43
N GLU A 117 -5.44 15.57 -6.86
CA GLU A 117 -4.41 16.03 -7.80
C GLU A 117 -5.01 16.39 -9.18
N ALA A 118 -6.02 15.65 -9.64
CA ALA A 118 -6.76 15.97 -10.86
C ALA A 118 -7.53 17.30 -10.76
N ASN A 119 -8.15 17.58 -9.61
CA ASN A 119 -8.85 18.84 -9.39
C ASN A 119 -7.87 20.02 -9.27
N GLU A 120 -6.75 19.84 -8.55
CA GLU A 120 -5.68 20.85 -8.46
C GLU A 120 -5.05 21.11 -9.85
N GLY A 121 -4.81 20.06 -10.64
CA GLY A 121 -4.30 20.17 -12.01
C GLY A 121 -5.28 20.83 -12.98
N ALA A 122 -6.58 20.60 -12.82
CA ALA A 122 -7.63 21.25 -13.62
C ALA A 122 -7.76 22.74 -13.27
N GLN A 123 -7.65 23.11 -11.98
CA GLN A 123 -7.65 24.51 -11.56
C GLN A 123 -6.41 25.25 -12.10
N ALA A 124 -5.21 24.68 -11.93
CA ALA A 124 -3.97 25.25 -12.45
C ALA A 124 -4.01 25.45 -13.98
N ALA A 125 -4.68 24.57 -14.72
CA ALA A 125 -4.89 24.71 -16.16
C ALA A 125 -5.77 25.91 -16.53
N GLN A 126 -6.81 26.19 -15.73
CA GLN A 126 -7.64 27.39 -15.88
C GLN A 126 -6.83 28.66 -15.55
N ASP A 127 -6.13 28.67 -14.41
CA ASP A 127 -5.38 29.82 -13.90
C ASP A 127 -4.21 30.23 -14.82
N HIS A 128 -3.62 29.25 -15.54
CA HIS A 128 -2.48 29.45 -16.43
C HIS A 128 -2.80 29.31 -17.92
N GLY A 129 -4.09 29.15 -18.28
CA GLY A 129 -4.56 29.20 -19.67
C GLY A 129 -4.08 28.07 -20.58
N TYR A 130 -3.83 26.87 -20.05
CA TYR A 130 -3.49 25.67 -20.85
C TYR A 130 -4.61 24.62 -20.84
N THR A 131 -4.66 23.77 -21.87
CA THR A 131 -5.69 22.72 -21.95
C THR A 131 -5.42 21.63 -20.91
N TYR A 132 -6.32 21.48 -19.93
CA TYR A 132 -6.31 20.33 -19.04
C TYR A 132 -6.56 19.03 -19.82
N ARG A 133 -5.83 17.97 -19.47
CA ARG A 133 -6.07 16.61 -19.94
C ARG A 133 -6.41 15.76 -18.72
N PRO A 134 -7.58 15.08 -18.67
CA PRO A 134 -7.93 14.25 -17.53
C PRO A 134 -6.81 13.29 -17.16
N TYR A 135 -6.52 13.25 -15.86
CA TYR A 135 -5.57 12.30 -15.30
C TYR A 135 -6.14 10.88 -15.40
N ILE A 136 -5.28 9.88 -15.27
CA ILE A 136 -5.66 8.47 -15.40
C ILE A 136 -5.23 7.71 -14.14
N LEU A 137 -6.16 6.93 -13.58
CA LEU A 137 -5.88 5.93 -12.55
C LEU A 137 -6.52 4.59 -12.94
N TYR A 138 -5.70 3.64 -13.40
CA TYR A 138 -6.15 2.27 -13.61
C TYR A 138 -5.52 1.34 -12.58
N ILE A 139 -6.34 0.52 -11.93
CA ILE A 139 -5.88 -0.53 -11.02
C ILE A 139 -6.47 -1.85 -11.51
N ASN A 140 -5.61 -2.84 -11.74
CA ASN A 140 -6.01 -4.21 -12.05
C ASN A 140 -5.15 -5.20 -11.27
N TYR A 141 -5.46 -6.48 -11.39
CA TYR A 141 -4.74 -7.53 -10.70
C TYR A 141 -4.65 -8.81 -11.52
N GLU A 142 -3.67 -9.64 -11.16
CA GLU A 142 -3.47 -10.99 -11.70
C GLU A 142 -3.10 -11.94 -10.56
N LEU A 143 -3.86 -13.01 -10.38
CA LEU A 143 -3.48 -14.13 -9.52
C LEU A 143 -2.49 -15.01 -10.30
N LYS A 144 -1.19 -14.75 -10.12
CA LYS A 144 -0.08 -15.41 -10.84
C LYS A 144 0.13 -16.87 -10.38
N SER A 145 -0.21 -17.17 -9.12
CA SER A 145 -0.33 -18.53 -8.58
C SER A 145 -1.42 -18.60 -7.53
N ASP A 146 -2.25 -19.64 -7.57
CA ASP A 146 -3.34 -19.91 -6.62
C ASP A 146 -2.95 -20.90 -5.50
N GLY A 147 -1.71 -21.36 -5.49
CA GLY A 147 -1.22 -22.40 -4.57
C GLY A 147 -1.26 -23.83 -5.13
N SER A 148 -1.86 -24.08 -6.29
CA SER A 148 -1.84 -25.40 -6.95
C SER A 148 -0.65 -25.64 -7.89
N GLY A 149 0.11 -24.57 -8.19
CA GLY A 149 1.31 -24.61 -9.04
C GLY A 149 2.57 -25.14 -8.35
N GLN A 150 3.73 -24.78 -8.90
CA GLN A 150 5.05 -25.13 -8.33
C GLN A 150 5.85 -23.85 -8.03
N PRO A 151 6.23 -23.57 -6.77
CA PRO A 151 6.19 -24.48 -5.62
C PRO A 151 4.79 -24.66 -5.04
N ALA A 152 4.46 -25.89 -4.65
CA ALA A 152 3.15 -26.21 -4.08
C ALA A 152 2.81 -25.37 -2.84
N GLY A 153 1.57 -24.89 -2.76
CA GLY A 153 1.06 -24.04 -1.68
C GLY A 153 1.40 -22.55 -1.80
N VAL A 154 2.25 -22.15 -2.75
CA VAL A 154 2.60 -20.73 -2.97
C VAL A 154 1.50 -20.00 -3.71
N VAL A 155 0.86 -19.07 -3.01
CA VAL A 155 -0.04 -18.07 -3.59
C VAL A 155 0.78 -16.84 -3.97
N SER A 156 0.53 -16.31 -5.18
CA SER A 156 1.17 -15.09 -5.68
C SER A 156 0.13 -14.22 -6.40
N LEU A 157 -0.10 -13.02 -5.88
CA LEU A 157 -1.00 -12.02 -6.45
C LEU A 157 -0.20 -10.77 -6.81
N VAL A 158 -0.41 -10.26 -8.02
CA VAL A 158 0.10 -8.96 -8.47
C VAL A 158 -1.06 -7.98 -8.60
N VAL A 159 -0.87 -6.77 -8.10
CA VAL A 159 -1.74 -5.61 -8.31
C VAL A 159 -0.95 -4.57 -9.09
N ASN A 160 -1.42 -4.24 -10.29
CA ASN A 160 -0.80 -3.22 -11.14
C ASN A 160 -1.60 -1.92 -11.02
N THR A 161 -0.93 -0.85 -10.62
CA THR A 161 -1.49 0.51 -10.55
C THR A 161 -0.82 1.38 -11.61
N TYR A 162 -1.58 1.89 -12.57
CA TYR A 162 -1.12 2.82 -13.59
C TYR A 162 -1.67 4.22 -13.32
N ILE A 163 -0.77 5.17 -13.05
CA ILE A 163 -1.09 6.58 -12.83
C ILE A 163 -0.55 7.41 -13.99
N SER A 164 -1.33 8.35 -14.54
CA SER A 164 -0.82 9.38 -15.45
C SER A 164 -1.40 10.76 -15.17
N TYR A 165 -0.51 11.75 -15.18
CA TYR A 165 -0.80 13.18 -15.04
C TYR A 165 -0.94 13.88 -16.41
N GLY A 166 -1.57 13.22 -17.38
CA GLY A 166 -1.73 13.72 -18.75
C GLY A 166 -0.50 13.53 -19.67
N ASN A 167 0.51 12.78 -19.23
CA ASN A 167 1.73 12.45 -19.98
C ASN A 167 1.99 10.91 -19.95
N THR A 168 3.23 10.45 -20.10
CA THR A 168 3.61 9.05 -19.86
C THR A 168 3.23 8.63 -18.43
N GLY A 169 2.58 7.47 -18.29
CA GLY A 169 2.20 6.99 -16.98
C GLY A 169 3.33 6.34 -16.19
N MET A 170 3.15 6.28 -14.89
CA MET A 170 4.03 5.67 -13.89
C MET A 170 3.36 4.42 -13.34
N PRO A 171 3.64 3.23 -13.91
CA PRO A 171 3.15 1.97 -13.37
C PRO A 171 3.86 1.65 -12.05
N ARG A 172 3.10 1.16 -11.07
CA ARG A 172 3.55 0.58 -9.82
C ARG A 172 3.04 -0.87 -9.76
N VAL A 173 3.94 -1.79 -9.44
CA VAL A 173 3.64 -3.21 -9.27
C VAL A 173 3.74 -3.55 -7.79
N ASP A 174 2.63 -3.93 -7.19
CA ASP A 174 2.56 -4.45 -5.82
C ASP A 174 2.34 -5.97 -5.88
N ALA A 175 3.19 -6.74 -5.20
CA ALA A 175 3.14 -8.20 -5.24
C ALA A 175 3.05 -8.81 -3.84
N TYR A 176 2.19 -9.81 -3.69
CA TYR A 176 1.87 -10.47 -2.43
C TYR A 176 2.11 -11.97 -2.57
N ASN A 177 3.12 -12.49 -1.85
CA ASN A 177 3.56 -13.88 -1.94
C ASN A 177 3.49 -14.55 -0.56
N PHE A 178 2.75 -15.64 -0.44
CA PHE A 178 2.57 -16.36 0.82
C PHE A 178 2.21 -17.84 0.60
N LEU A 179 2.44 -18.67 1.63
CA LEU A 179 1.87 -20.02 1.70
C LEU A 179 0.46 -19.95 2.28
N ASN A 180 -0.49 -20.58 1.61
CA ASN A 180 -1.86 -20.74 2.12
C ASN A 180 -1.92 -21.86 3.16
N SER A 181 -1.59 -21.54 4.41
CA SER A 181 -1.60 -22.47 5.56
C SER A 181 -2.37 -21.89 6.75
N PRO A 182 -2.85 -22.71 7.71
CA PRO A 182 -3.64 -22.24 8.87
C PRO A 182 -2.97 -21.20 9.75
N THR A 183 -1.64 -21.10 9.65
CA THR A 183 -0.87 -19.92 10.04
C THR A 183 -0.13 -19.47 8.79
N VAL A 184 -0.37 -18.25 8.32
CA VAL A 184 0.27 -17.76 7.10
C VAL A 184 1.80 -17.72 7.24
N ARG A 185 2.51 -18.06 6.15
CA ARG A 185 3.95 -17.80 6.01
C ARG A 185 4.17 -16.95 4.77
N LEU A 186 4.69 -15.73 4.94
CA LEU A 186 5.13 -14.93 3.78
C LEU A 186 6.25 -15.68 3.04
N VAL A 187 6.22 -15.63 1.72
CA VAL A 187 7.29 -16.15 0.85
C VAL A 187 8.21 -14.99 0.48
N LYS A 188 9.51 -15.25 0.45
CA LYS A 188 10.57 -14.28 0.11
C LYS A 188 11.45 -14.80 -1.04
N LEU A 189 12.34 -13.95 -1.56
CA LEU A 189 13.27 -14.35 -2.62
C LEU A 189 14.34 -15.35 -2.16
N ASP A 190 14.76 -15.32 -0.90
CA ASP A 190 15.70 -16.29 -0.32
C ASP A 190 15.07 -17.69 -0.17
N ASP A 191 13.76 -17.78 0.11
CA ASP A 191 13.00 -19.04 0.08
C ASP A 191 12.97 -19.70 -1.32
N LEU A 192 13.04 -18.89 -2.38
CA LEU A 192 12.86 -19.32 -3.77
C LEU A 192 14.19 -19.57 -4.49
N LEU A 193 15.16 -18.69 -4.28
CA LEU A 193 16.43 -18.67 -5.00
C LEU A 193 17.63 -19.05 -4.11
N GLY A 194 17.42 -19.27 -2.81
CA GLY A 194 18.46 -19.57 -1.83
C GLY A 194 19.07 -18.33 -1.17
N ALA A 195 19.91 -18.53 -0.15
CA ALA A 195 20.52 -17.43 0.61
C ALA A 195 21.40 -16.49 -0.24
N ASP A 196 21.89 -16.96 -1.39
CA ASP A 196 22.65 -16.23 -2.39
C ASP A 196 21.79 -15.52 -3.45
N TYR A 197 20.47 -15.40 -3.23
CA TYR A 197 19.53 -14.79 -4.20
C TYR A 197 20.01 -13.45 -4.77
N LYS A 198 20.58 -12.57 -3.94
CA LYS A 198 21.11 -11.27 -4.39
C LYS A 198 22.19 -11.43 -5.46
N ALA A 199 23.14 -12.33 -5.25
CA ALA A 199 24.23 -12.59 -6.19
C ALA A 199 23.70 -13.22 -7.49
N LYS A 200 22.73 -14.14 -7.40
CA LYS A 200 22.04 -14.72 -8.56
C LYS A 200 21.31 -13.68 -9.40
N VAL A 201 20.51 -12.83 -8.75
CA VAL A 201 19.76 -11.75 -9.42
C VAL A 201 20.72 -10.73 -10.02
N ASP A 202 21.70 -10.24 -9.25
CA ASP A 202 22.69 -9.27 -9.74
C ASP A 202 23.50 -9.79 -10.93
N THR A 203 23.86 -11.08 -10.92
CA THR A 203 24.58 -11.69 -12.03
C THR A 203 23.73 -11.71 -13.30
N LYS A 204 22.46 -12.13 -13.21
CA LYS A 204 21.56 -12.15 -14.36
C LYS A 204 21.25 -10.74 -14.88
N VAL A 205 20.94 -9.79 -14.00
CA VAL A 205 20.63 -8.41 -14.39
C VAL A 205 21.84 -7.73 -15.04
N LYS A 206 23.06 -7.93 -14.50
CA LYS A 206 24.30 -7.40 -15.12
C LYS A 206 24.60 -8.03 -16.47
N ALA A 207 24.30 -9.32 -16.66
CA ALA A 207 24.47 -9.98 -17.95
C ALA A 207 23.53 -9.38 -19.01
N GLU A 208 22.24 -9.23 -18.70
CA GLU A 208 21.25 -8.61 -19.59
C GLU A 208 21.62 -7.16 -19.96
N ILE A 209 22.05 -6.37 -18.97
CA ILE A 209 22.53 -4.99 -19.16
C ILE A 209 23.78 -4.95 -20.07
N ALA A 210 24.66 -5.95 -19.98
CA ALA A 210 25.86 -6.02 -20.80
C ALA A 210 25.60 -6.54 -22.23
N GLU A 211 24.55 -7.35 -22.42
CA GLU A 211 24.11 -7.84 -23.74
C GLU A 211 23.31 -6.77 -24.50
N HIS A 212 22.56 -5.93 -23.79
CA HIS A 212 21.65 -4.92 -24.34
C HIS A 212 21.85 -3.51 -23.74
N PRO A 213 23.08 -2.95 -23.72
CA PRO A 213 23.39 -1.71 -23.01
C PRO A 213 22.62 -0.48 -23.50
N GLU A 214 22.10 -0.49 -24.73
CA GLU A 214 21.23 0.55 -25.28
C GLU A 214 19.82 0.59 -24.68
N ASN A 215 19.37 -0.51 -24.06
CA ASN A 215 18.04 -0.65 -23.46
C ASN A 215 18.02 -0.40 -21.95
N PHE A 216 19.18 -0.18 -21.33
CA PHE A 216 19.36 -0.05 -19.87
C PHE A 216 20.17 1.19 -19.49
N PHE A 217 20.44 1.35 -18.19
CA PHE A 217 21.36 2.34 -17.63
C PHE A 217 22.59 1.63 -17.01
N PRO A 218 23.64 1.32 -17.81
CA PRO A 218 24.74 0.46 -17.35
C PRO A 218 25.46 0.96 -16.10
N ASP A 219 25.62 2.27 -15.98
CA ASP A 219 26.32 2.90 -14.84
C ASP A 219 25.43 3.05 -13.59
N GLU A 220 24.10 2.92 -13.70
CA GLU A 220 23.18 3.16 -12.58
C GLU A 220 22.87 1.90 -11.76
N TYR A 221 22.96 0.70 -12.34
CA TYR A 221 22.66 -0.54 -11.60
C TYR A 221 23.70 -0.85 -10.51
N LYS A 222 23.30 -0.70 -9.23
CA LYS A 222 24.15 -0.98 -8.06
C LYS A 222 23.90 -2.34 -7.39
N GLY A 223 22.98 -3.14 -7.93
CA GLY A 223 22.53 -4.40 -7.33
C GLY A 223 21.17 -4.28 -6.63
N ILE A 224 20.54 -5.41 -6.27
CA ILE A 224 19.24 -5.40 -5.58
C ILE A 224 19.34 -5.17 -4.06
N GLY A 225 18.38 -4.42 -3.52
CA GLY A 225 18.12 -4.33 -2.08
C GLY A 225 17.32 -5.53 -1.56
N ASP A 226 17.18 -5.62 -0.22
CA ASP A 226 16.48 -6.72 0.46
C ASP A 226 14.98 -6.82 0.14
N ASN A 227 14.30 -5.68 -0.02
CA ASN A 227 12.87 -5.61 -0.29
C ASN A 227 12.60 -5.37 -1.80
N ARG A 228 13.12 -6.26 -2.65
CA ARG A 228 12.85 -6.25 -4.09
C ARG A 228 11.45 -6.83 -4.39
N THR A 229 10.63 -6.14 -5.18
CA THR A 229 9.35 -6.67 -5.67
C THR A 229 9.59 -7.91 -6.55
N PHE A 230 8.83 -8.96 -6.29
CA PHE A 230 8.84 -10.18 -7.09
C PHE A 230 7.48 -10.88 -7.02
N TYR A 231 7.21 -11.77 -7.97
CA TYR A 231 6.05 -12.68 -7.93
C TYR A 231 6.45 -14.09 -8.38
N VAL A 232 5.54 -15.06 -8.22
CA VAL A 232 5.73 -16.46 -8.69
C VAL A 232 4.66 -16.76 -9.74
N ALA A 233 5.08 -17.19 -10.92
CA ALA A 233 4.19 -17.55 -12.03
C ALA A 233 4.70 -18.83 -12.71
N GLY A 234 3.81 -19.82 -12.87
CA GLY A 234 4.25 -21.15 -13.30
C GLY A 234 5.32 -21.69 -12.35
N ASN A 235 6.45 -22.15 -12.90
CA ASN A 235 7.64 -22.58 -12.16
C ASN A 235 8.76 -21.51 -12.12
N GLU A 236 8.42 -20.23 -12.25
CA GLU A 236 9.38 -19.12 -12.26
C GLU A 236 9.15 -18.14 -11.10
N ALA A 237 10.23 -17.70 -10.45
CA ALA A 237 10.23 -16.46 -9.69
C ALA A 237 10.56 -15.30 -10.65
N VAL A 238 9.75 -14.25 -10.62
CA VAL A 238 9.89 -13.09 -11.50
C VAL A 238 10.22 -11.87 -10.66
N VAL A 239 11.42 -11.33 -10.83
CA VAL A 239 11.92 -10.13 -10.14
C VAL A 239 11.57 -8.89 -10.95
N VAL A 240 10.94 -7.90 -10.32
CA VAL A 240 10.39 -6.72 -10.99
C VAL A 240 11.19 -5.47 -10.66
N PHE A 241 11.48 -4.67 -11.69
CA PHE A 241 12.07 -3.34 -11.60
C PHE A 241 11.02 -2.28 -11.93
N SER A 242 11.06 -1.17 -11.20
CA SER A 242 10.18 -0.03 -11.46
C SER A 242 10.57 0.67 -12.76
N LYS A 243 9.62 1.34 -13.39
CA LYS A 243 9.88 2.19 -14.57
C LYS A 243 10.91 3.27 -14.20
N TYR A 244 11.89 3.48 -15.08
CA TYR A 244 13.07 4.34 -14.87
C TYR A 244 14.08 3.87 -13.82
N GLU A 245 13.93 2.70 -13.18
CA GLU A 245 14.86 2.27 -12.13
C GLU A 245 16.23 1.82 -12.68
N ILE A 246 16.24 1.11 -13.82
CA ILE A 246 17.45 0.57 -14.47
C ILE A 246 17.45 0.74 -15.99
N ALA A 247 16.40 1.34 -16.55
CA ALA A 247 16.15 1.39 -17.99
C ALA A 247 15.31 2.63 -18.38
N PRO A 248 15.43 3.15 -19.62
CA PRO A 248 14.57 4.20 -20.12
C PRO A 248 13.08 3.84 -20.08
N GLY A 249 12.19 4.83 -20.00
CA GLY A 249 10.75 4.61 -19.80
C GLY A 249 10.03 3.82 -20.90
N VAL A 250 10.65 3.58 -22.06
CA VAL A 250 10.13 2.69 -23.11
C VAL A 250 10.23 1.21 -22.73
N ALA A 251 11.15 0.83 -21.83
CA ALA A 251 11.27 -0.52 -21.29
C ALA A 251 10.18 -0.89 -20.26
N GLY A 252 9.27 0.04 -19.93
CA GLY A 252 8.17 -0.20 -19.00
C GLY A 252 8.68 -0.55 -17.60
N THR A 253 8.26 -1.71 -17.08
CA THR A 253 8.74 -2.31 -15.82
C THR A 253 9.54 -3.57 -16.15
N PRO A 254 10.87 -3.52 -16.17
CA PRO A 254 11.68 -4.69 -16.54
C PRO A 254 11.46 -5.86 -15.58
N GLU A 255 11.33 -7.07 -16.13
CA GLU A 255 11.09 -8.31 -15.38
C GLU A 255 12.17 -9.35 -15.67
N PHE A 256 12.74 -9.93 -14.62
CA PHE A 256 13.79 -10.95 -14.70
C PHE A 256 13.29 -12.26 -14.13
N LYS A 257 13.17 -13.26 -15.01
CA LYS A 257 12.64 -14.59 -14.69
C LYS A 257 13.74 -15.54 -14.23
N PHE A 258 13.48 -16.31 -13.18
CA PHE A 258 14.36 -17.32 -12.60
C PHE A 258 13.60 -18.63 -12.48
N ALA A 259 14.02 -19.66 -13.22
CA ALA A 259 13.44 -20.99 -13.10
C ALA A 259 13.68 -21.56 -11.71
N LEU A 260 12.63 -22.12 -11.11
CA LEU A 260 12.66 -22.74 -9.79
C LEU A 260 12.89 -24.25 -9.92
N PRO A 261 13.60 -24.89 -8.96
CA PRO A 261 13.73 -26.34 -8.92
C PRO A 261 12.36 -27.03 -8.85
N ALA A 262 12.16 -28.09 -9.63
CA ALA A 262 10.88 -28.81 -9.67
C ALA A 262 10.53 -29.54 -8.36
N ASP A 263 11.52 -29.75 -7.50
CA ASP A 263 11.43 -30.34 -6.17
C ASP A 263 11.47 -29.28 -5.04
N LEU A 264 11.47 -27.98 -5.37
CA LEU A 264 11.50 -26.90 -4.39
C LEU A 264 10.26 -26.97 -3.48
N LYS A 265 10.51 -27.19 -2.19
CA LYS A 265 9.49 -27.17 -1.14
C LYS A 265 9.75 -25.99 -0.22
N ILE A 266 8.80 -25.07 -0.18
CA ILE A 266 8.77 -24.03 0.86
C ILE A 266 7.91 -24.59 1.99
N GLU A 267 8.54 -24.99 3.09
CA GLU A 267 7.79 -25.59 4.20
C GLU A 267 6.95 -24.54 4.94
N PRO A 268 5.70 -24.85 5.32
CA PRO A 268 4.96 -24.08 6.31
C PRO A 268 5.79 -23.98 7.58
N LYS A 269 5.85 -22.79 8.19
CA LYS A 269 6.55 -22.65 9.46
C LYS A 269 5.83 -23.54 10.50
N PRO A 270 6.53 -24.41 11.25
CA PRO A 270 5.85 -25.35 12.14
C PRO A 270 4.99 -24.60 13.16
N ALA A 271 3.73 -25.01 13.26
CA ALA A 271 2.78 -24.49 14.25
C ALA A 271 3.31 -24.77 15.66
N GLY A 272 3.78 -23.71 16.33
CA GLY A 272 4.60 -23.81 17.55
C GLY A 272 5.91 -23.00 17.48
N GLN A 273 6.29 -22.49 16.30
CA GLN A 273 7.35 -21.49 16.14
C GLN A 273 6.85 -20.21 15.47
N SER A 274 5.84 -19.56 16.07
CA SER A 274 5.81 -18.09 16.05
C SER A 274 6.99 -17.57 16.86
N SER A 275 8.20 -17.65 16.28
CA SER A 275 9.33 -16.80 16.65
C SER A 275 9.12 -15.36 16.16
N GLU A 276 7.91 -14.84 16.28
CA GLU A 276 7.74 -13.50 16.82
C GLU A 276 8.35 -13.60 18.22
N LYS A 277 9.65 -13.30 18.31
CA LYS A 277 10.37 -13.23 19.57
C LYS A 277 9.72 -12.08 20.32
N LYS A 278 8.68 -12.36 21.11
CA LYS A 278 7.79 -11.39 21.76
C LYS A 278 8.61 -10.18 22.23
N LEU A 279 8.47 -9.07 21.52
CA LEU A 279 9.27 -7.89 21.73
C LEU A 279 8.60 -7.09 22.83
N THR A 280 9.07 -7.33 24.06
CA THR A 280 8.64 -6.60 25.25
C THR A 280 9.56 -5.40 25.46
N VAL A 281 8.99 -4.20 25.36
CA VAL A 281 9.61 -2.95 25.81
C VAL A 281 9.03 -2.59 27.17
N GLN A 282 9.90 -2.40 28.16
CA GLN A 282 9.51 -1.87 29.47
C GLN A 282 9.97 -0.41 29.57
N LEU A 283 9.05 0.46 29.98
CA LEU A 283 9.27 1.87 30.26
C LEU A 283 9.02 2.11 31.75
N GLY A 284 10.00 2.68 32.45
CA GLY A 284 9.84 3.10 33.84
C GLY A 284 9.45 4.57 33.95
N ALA A 285 9.16 5.04 35.17
CA ALA A 285 8.74 6.41 35.44
C ALA A 285 9.66 7.50 34.83
N ALA A 286 10.97 7.23 34.71
CA ALA A 286 11.95 8.15 34.12
C ALA A 286 11.90 8.22 32.58
N ASP A 287 11.31 7.23 31.91
CA ASP A 287 11.10 7.23 30.45
C ASP A 287 9.80 7.94 30.05
N LEU A 288 8.86 8.10 30.98
CA LEU A 288 7.52 8.59 30.71
C LEU A 288 7.45 10.11 30.87
N ALA A 289 6.69 10.75 30.01
CA ALA A 289 6.34 12.17 30.15
C ALA A 289 4.83 12.35 30.13
N SER A 290 4.33 13.45 30.67
CA SER A 290 2.95 13.91 30.47
C SER A 290 2.93 15.22 29.69
N ASN A 291 1.85 15.49 28.97
CA ASN A 291 1.54 16.84 28.49
C ASN A 291 0.74 17.63 29.55
N GLU A 292 0.48 18.91 29.27
CA GLU A 292 -0.30 19.79 30.16
C GLU A 292 -1.74 19.31 30.40
N SER A 293 -2.28 18.53 29.47
CA SER A 293 -3.60 17.89 29.55
C SER A 293 -3.60 16.55 30.30
N GLY A 294 -2.49 16.14 30.92
CA GLY A 294 -2.37 14.89 31.67
C GLY A 294 -2.25 13.61 30.83
N VAL A 295 -2.14 13.71 29.50
CA VAL A 295 -1.97 12.55 28.62
C VAL A 295 -0.55 12.01 28.72
N GLN A 296 -0.43 10.71 28.98
CA GLN A 296 0.84 10.00 29.08
C GLN A 296 1.48 9.83 27.70
N LEU A 297 2.76 10.15 27.63
CA LEU A 297 3.61 10.11 26.45
C LEU A 297 4.76 9.11 26.64
N ILE A 298 5.11 8.43 25.56
CA ILE A 298 6.17 7.42 25.49
C ILE A 298 7.27 7.85 24.49
N PRO A 299 8.54 7.50 24.73
CA PRO A 299 9.66 7.89 23.88
C PRO A 299 9.65 7.06 22.59
N LEU A 300 9.33 7.72 21.46
CA LEU A 300 9.05 7.07 20.17
C LEU A 300 10.18 6.13 19.73
N ARG A 301 11.43 6.60 19.78
CA ARG A 301 12.60 5.85 19.31
C ARG A 301 12.79 4.56 20.13
N LYS A 302 12.81 4.66 21.46
CA LYS A 302 13.03 3.53 22.38
C LYS A 302 11.96 2.45 22.19
N VAL A 303 10.70 2.86 22.02
CA VAL A 303 9.58 1.94 21.78
C VAL A 303 9.69 1.31 20.39
N ALA A 304 9.87 2.11 19.33
CA ALA A 304 9.93 1.61 17.96
C ALA A 304 11.11 0.67 17.73
N GLU A 305 12.32 1.04 18.14
CA GLU A 305 13.53 0.21 18.00
C GLU A 305 13.44 -1.05 18.87
N GLY A 306 12.87 -0.95 20.07
CA GLY A 306 12.59 -2.10 20.94
C GLY A 306 11.57 -3.08 20.37
N LEU A 307 10.59 -2.59 19.58
CA LEU A 307 9.66 -3.39 18.78
C LEU A 307 10.21 -3.76 17.40
N GLY A 308 11.50 -3.56 17.13
CA GLY A 308 12.18 -4.00 15.91
C GLY A 308 11.95 -3.14 14.67
N TYR A 309 11.48 -1.90 14.82
CA TYR A 309 11.39 -0.92 13.74
C TYR A 309 12.73 -0.17 13.58
N THR A 310 13.12 0.10 12.33
CA THR A 310 14.19 1.06 12.02
C THR A 310 13.63 2.47 12.02
N VAL A 311 14.23 3.39 12.79
CA VAL A 311 13.79 4.78 12.95
C VAL A 311 14.78 5.76 12.30
N LYS A 312 14.38 6.31 11.15
CA LYS A 312 15.12 7.38 10.46
C LYS A 312 14.56 8.75 10.83
N TRP A 313 15.43 9.75 10.93
CA TRP A 313 15.03 11.14 11.15
C TRP A 313 15.11 11.93 9.84
N ASN A 314 14.07 12.71 9.55
CA ASN A 314 13.94 13.54 8.37
C ASN A 314 13.90 15.01 8.83
N GLN A 315 15.03 15.71 8.67
CA GLN A 315 15.21 17.07 9.16
C GLN A 315 14.30 18.07 8.44
N ASP A 316 14.15 17.94 7.12
CA ASP A 316 13.40 18.88 6.28
C ASP A 316 11.90 18.89 6.58
N THR A 317 11.35 17.74 6.95
CA THR A 317 9.92 17.59 7.31
C THR A 317 9.67 17.49 8.82
N TYR A 318 10.74 17.61 9.62
CA TYR A 318 10.75 17.52 11.09
C TYR A 318 10.00 16.26 11.59
N ALA A 319 10.39 15.10 11.03
CA ALA A 319 9.65 13.84 11.13
C ALA A 319 10.53 12.65 11.47
N ALA A 320 9.98 11.69 12.23
CA ALA A 320 10.54 10.36 12.38
C ALA A 320 9.82 9.38 11.44
N GLU A 321 10.58 8.63 10.64
CA GLU A 321 10.09 7.58 9.76
C GLU A 321 10.45 6.21 10.34
N LEU A 322 9.44 5.39 10.60
CA LEU A 322 9.57 4.05 11.17
C LEU A 322 9.31 3.02 10.08
N SER A 323 10.11 1.95 10.04
CA SER A 323 9.95 0.86 9.06
C SER A 323 10.25 -0.52 9.65
N LYS A 324 9.39 -1.50 9.36
CA LYS A 324 9.50 -2.91 9.78
C LYS A 324 8.88 -3.80 8.70
N GLY A 325 9.71 -4.44 7.87
CA GLY A 325 9.23 -5.22 6.72
C GLY A 325 8.46 -4.35 5.73
N ALA A 326 7.16 -4.60 5.56
CA ALA A 326 6.24 -3.79 4.74
C ALA A 326 5.53 -2.67 5.53
N GLU A 327 5.62 -2.67 6.86
CA GLU A 327 4.97 -1.68 7.72
C GLU A 327 5.83 -0.40 7.75
N TRP A 328 5.23 0.73 7.37
CA TRP A 328 5.85 2.06 7.38
C TRP A 328 4.91 3.09 7.98
N THR A 329 5.44 3.98 8.82
CA THR A 329 4.73 5.13 9.39
C THR A 329 5.66 6.32 9.51
N SER A 330 5.12 7.53 9.34
CA SER A 330 5.80 8.79 9.63
C SER A 330 5.07 9.56 10.72
N VAL A 331 5.85 10.05 11.68
CA VAL A 331 5.41 10.84 12.85
C VAL A 331 6.03 12.23 12.75
N ARG A 332 5.21 13.28 12.62
CA ARG A 332 5.66 14.67 12.49
C ARG A 332 5.48 15.43 13.79
N VAL A 333 6.52 16.13 14.24
CA VAL A 333 6.46 16.93 15.48
C VAL A 333 5.41 18.04 15.32
N GLY A 334 4.63 18.28 16.37
CA GLY A 334 3.59 19.32 16.41
C GLY A 334 2.34 19.02 15.59
N LYS A 335 2.21 17.85 14.96
CA LYS A 335 1.03 17.46 14.17
C LYS A 335 0.38 16.17 14.70
N ASP A 336 -0.84 16.29 15.23
CA ASP A 336 -1.69 15.13 15.58
C ASP A 336 -2.23 14.49 14.29
N SER A 337 -1.42 13.63 13.68
CA SER A 337 -1.69 13.08 12.34
C SER A 337 -0.78 11.88 12.11
N TYR A 338 -1.25 10.71 12.50
CA TYR A 338 -0.44 9.49 12.55
C TYR A 338 -0.86 8.51 11.44
N SER A 339 0.06 8.21 10.53
CA SER A 339 -0.16 7.19 9.50
C SER A 339 0.18 5.79 10.03
N TYR A 340 -0.41 4.73 9.48
CA TYR A 340 0.04 3.35 9.70
C TYR A 340 0.04 2.59 8.39
N ALA A 341 1.11 1.88 8.01
CA ALA A 341 1.19 1.16 6.73
C ALA A 341 0.70 2.01 5.52
N ARG A 342 1.00 3.31 5.54
CA ARG A 342 0.52 4.37 4.61
C ARG A 342 -0.98 4.76 4.69
N MET A 343 -1.80 4.16 5.56
CA MET A 343 -3.22 4.51 5.80
C MET A 343 -3.46 6.00 6.08
N ALA A 344 -4.72 6.45 5.91
CA ALA A 344 -5.15 7.80 6.19
C ALA A 344 -4.78 8.20 7.64
N PRO A 345 -4.32 9.44 7.89
CA PRO A 345 -3.84 9.80 9.22
C PRO A 345 -4.93 9.71 10.28
N ILE A 346 -4.65 8.97 11.34
CA ILE A 346 -5.48 8.86 12.53
C ILE A 346 -5.05 9.97 13.49
N GLU A 347 -6.03 10.68 14.06
CA GLU A 347 -5.81 11.62 15.17
C GLU A 347 -5.88 10.84 16.49
N LEU A 348 -4.88 11.01 17.36
CA LEU A 348 -4.82 10.35 18.68
C LEU A 348 -5.23 11.30 19.82
N GLY A 349 -5.55 12.56 19.51
CA GLY A 349 -5.96 13.63 20.42
C GLY A 349 -4.80 14.45 20.98
N VAL A 350 -3.55 14.11 20.63
CA VAL A 350 -2.32 14.78 21.08
C VAL A 350 -1.23 14.65 20.02
N ALA A 351 -0.60 15.77 19.67
CA ALA A 351 0.52 15.83 18.73
C ALA A 351 1.86 15.33 19.34
N PRO A 352 2.80 14.84 18.52
CA PRO A 352 4.14 14.48 18.97
C PRO A 352 4.93 15.71 19.42
N VAL A 353 5.72 15.59 20.49
CA VAL A 353 6.51 16.70 21.05
C VAL A 353 7.94 16.25 21.33
N ILE A 354 8.91 17.15 21.15
CA ILE A 354 10.29 16.92 21.60
C ILE A 354 10.46 17.48 23.01
N LYS A 355 11.01 16.67 23.92
CA LYS A 355 11.43 17.07 25.27
C LYS A 355 12.81 16.48 25.53
N ASN A 356 13.78 17.29 25.95
CA ASN A 356 15.16 16.87 26.23
C ASN A 356 15.75 16.00 25.09
N ASP A 357 15.74 16.56 23.87
CA ASP A 357 16.17 15.92 22.61
C ASP A 357 15.51 14.57 22.26
N THR A 358 14.47 14.17 22.98
CA THR A 358 13.72 12.93 22.77
C THR A 358 12.34 13.25 22.19
N LEU A 359 11.99 12.59 21.09
CA LEU A 359 10.65 12.66 20.51
C LEU A 359 9.68 11.75 21.26
N TYR A 360 8.64 12.36 21.83
CA TYR A 360 7.55 11.72 22.55
C TYR A 360 6.28 11.66 21.71
N VAL A 361 5.56 10.55 21.81
CA VAL A 361 4.23 10.32 21.23
C VAL A 361 3.24 9.88 22.30
N PRO A 362 1.92 10.02 22.11
CA PRO A 362 0.91 9.51 23.04
C PRO A 362 1.06 8.00 23.22
N GLN A 363 0.76 7.48 24.41
CA GLN A 363 0.76 6.03 24.67
C GLN A 363 -0.07 5.24 23.64
N LYS A 364 -1.20 5.81 23.20
CA LYS A 364 -2.06 5.28 22.13
C LYS A 364 -1.35 5.01 20.81
N PHE A 365 -0.22 5.66 20.53
CA PHE A 365 0.57 5.37 19.33
C PHE A 365 1.03 3.89 19.29
N ALA A 366 1.37 3.31 20.44
CA ALA A 366 1.77 1.90 20.50
C ALA A 366 0.60 0.95 20.18
N SER A 367 -0.59 1.20 20.72
CA SER A 367 -1.78 0.35 20.49
C SER A 367 -2.45 0.60 19.14
N ASP A 368 -2.65 1.87 18.78
CA ASP A 368 -3.58 2.26 17.72
C ASP A 368 -2.84 2.37 16.38
N ILE A 369 -1.54 2.72 16.41
CA ILE A 369 -0.67 2.76 15.23
C ILE A 369 0.16 1.48 15.15
N LEU A 370 1.09 1.24 16.08
CA LEU A 370 2.01 0.07 15.99
C LEU A 370 1.35 -1.29 16.25
N LYS A 371 0.06 -1.32 16.60
CA LYS A 371 -0.75 -2.52 16.91
C LYS A 371 -0.14 -3.41 18.02
N ALA A 372 0.60 -2.82 18.94
CA ALA A 372 1.21 -3.49 20.08
C ALA A 372 0.27 -3.52 21.29
N ALA A 373 0.32 -4.59 22.07
CA ALA A 373 -0.42 -4.68 23.34
C ALA A 373 0.26 -3.81 24.40
N VAL A 374 -0.49 -2.93 25.06
CA VAL A 374 0.04 -2.04 26.09
C VAL A 374 -0.59 -2.37 27.45
N LYS A 375 0.25 -2.52 28.48
CA LYS A 375 -0.14 -2.74 29.88
C LYS A 375 0.50 -1.67 30.74
N THR A 376 -0.30 -1.02 31.58
CA THR A 376 0.19 -0.01 32.55
C THR A 376 0.02 -0.56 33.96
N ASP A 377 1.08 -0.54 34.75
CA ASP A 377 1.10 -0.90 36.16
C ASP A 377 1.78 0.21 36.96
N GLY A 378 0.97 1.05 37.61
CA GLY A 378 1.41 2.27 38.28
C GLY A 378 2.16 3.20 37.32
N ALA A 379 3.45 3.41 37.58
CA ALA A 379 4.35 4.25 36.78
C ALA A 379 5.20 3.44 35.77
N ASN A 380 4.88 2.16 35.55
CA ASN A 380 5.54 1.31 34.56
C ASN A 380 4.59 1.04 33.38
N VAL A 381 5.12 1.09 32.16
CA VAL A 381 4.38 0.72 30.94
C VAL A 381 5.13 -0.40 30.24
N THR A 382 4.45 -1.52 30.01
CA THR A 382 4.94 -2.66 29.24
C THR A 382 4.24 -2.68 27.89
N ILE A 383 5.01 -2.67 26.82
CA ILE A 383 4.53 -2.71 25.43
C ILE A 383 5.02 -4.02 24.82
N GLU A 384 4.12 -4.80 24.21
CA GLU A 384 4.40 -6.14 23.71
C GLU A 384 3.92 -6.27 22.26
N GLN A 385 4.79 -6.71 21.35
CA GLN A 385 4.44 -7.07 19.96
C GLN A 385 5.07 -8.41 19.56
#